data_AF-A0A4Q0VWP5-F1
#
_entry.id   AF-A0A4Q0VWP5-F1
#
_cell.length_a   1.000
_cell.length_b   1.000
_cell.length_c   1.000
_cell.angle_alpha   90.00
_cell.angle_beta   90.00
_cell.angle_gamma   90.00
#
_symmetry.space_group_name_H-M   'P 1'
#
loop_
_entity.id
_entity.type
_entity.pdbx_description
1 polymer ?
#
loop_
_entity_poly.entity_id
_entity_poly.type
_entity_poly.pdbx_seq_one_letter_code
_entity_poly.pdbx_strand_id
1 'polypeptide(L)'
;MKKIKITTEKLWAKNKYDVMAKGYQHYSHVKTLFKQTTSTEDYLKIYLYIKATRENPYTTKGMINTLEHLWGYFKKTASTDEKQLFFTLLAKVKDITQTEFDEPPLEINETLSYLIQLLERYDQPYLKNSTILYSELLWNEVTLKKETYHLTENHYVEE
;
A
#
# COMPACT_ATOMS: atom_id res chain seq x y z
N MET A 1 17.66 17.22 5.42
CA MET A 1 16.18 17.35 5.34
C MET A 1 15.57 16.94 4.00
N LYS A 2 15.98 17.51 2.85
CA LYS A 2 15.32 17.25 1.54
C LYS A 2 15.35 15.76 1.12
N LYS A 3 16.46 15.06 1.41
CA LYS A 3 16.59 13.62 1.12
C LYS A 3 15.60 12.81 1.95
N ILE A 4 15.58 13.00 3.27
CA ILE A 4 14.69 12.33 4.22
C ILE A 4 13.21 12.47 3.83
N LYS A 5 12.80 13.69 3.45
CA LYS A 5 11.45 13.91 2.92
C LYS A 5 11.14 13.02 1.73
N ILE A 6 11.98 13.06 0.69
CA ILE A 6 11.76 12.33 -0.56
C ILE A 6 11.78 10.81 -0.33
N THR A 7 12.71 10.30 0.47
CA THR A 7 12.80 8.87 0.77
C THR A 7 11.60 8.40 1.58
N THR A 8 11.11 9.19 2.54
CA THR A 8 9.91 8.86 3.33
C THR A 8 8.62 8.95 2.53
N GLU A 9 8.50 9.91 1.60
CA GLU A 9 7.38 9.97 0.65
C GLU A 9 7.35 8.76 -0.29
N LYS A 10 8.52 8.29 -0.76
CA LYS A 10 8.64 7.07 -1.57
C LYS A 10 8.29 5.82 -0.76
N LEU A 11 8.77 5.73 0.48
CA LEU A 11 8.41 4.67 1.42
C LEU A 11 6.89 4.63 1.60
N TRP A 12 6.27 5.79 1.81
CA TRP A 12 4.83 5.87 1.93
C TRP A 12 4.10 5.43 0.67
N ALA A 13 4.50 5.91 -0.51
CA ALA A 13 3.89 5.53 -1.78
C ALA A 13 3.90 4.01 -2.00
N LYS A 14 4.97 3.34 -1.59
CA LYS A 14 5.17 1.89 -1.63
C LYS A 14 4.25 1.11 -0.69
N ASN A 15 4.03 1.63 0.53
CA ASN A 15 3.34 0.91 1.61
C ASN A 15 1.88 1.36 1.85
N LYS A 16 1.43 2.45 1.23
CA LYS A 16 0.15 3.07 1.59
C LYS A 16 -1.08 2.18 1.46
N TYR A 17 -1.09 1.26 0.48
CA TYR A 17 -2.21 0.34 0.29
C TYR A 17 -2.17 -0.83 1.27
N ASP A 18 -0.97 -1.29 1.63
CA ASP A 18 -0.78 -2.27 2.70
C ASP A 18 -1.22 -1.72 4.06
N VAL A 19 -0.86 -0.47 4.36
CA VAL A 19 -1.35 0.25 5.55
C VAL A 19 -2.88 0.45 5.50
N MET A 20 -3.44 0.76 4.33
CA MET A 20 -4.89 0.92 4.16
C MET A 20 -5.66 -0.40 4.37
N ALA A 21 -5.08 -1.52 3.94
CA ALA A 21 -5.63 -2.86 4.07
C ALA A 21 -5.79 -3.28 5.54
N LYS A 22 -4.93 -2.77 6.42
CA LYS A 22 -4.99 -2.95 7.88
C LYS A 22 -5.97 -1.98 8.56
N GLY A 23 -6.49 -1.00 7.81
CA GLY A 23 -7.57 -0.13 8.21
C GLY A 23 -7.37 1.31 7.74
N TYR A 24 -8.44 1.93 7.23
CA TYR A 24 -8.39 3.27 6.65
C TYR A 24 -7.94 4.36 7.64
N GLN A 25 -8.20 4.17 8.93
CA GLN A 25 -7.73 5.07 9.99
C GLN A 25 -6.20 5.21 9.97
N HIS A 26 -5.45 4.13 9.73
CA HIS A 26 -3.98 4.18 9.66
C HIS A 26 -3.50 4.97 8.45
N TYR A 27 -4.13 4.74 7.29
CA TYR A 27 -3.85 5.51 6.08
C TYR A 27 -4.11 7.01 6.27
N SER A 28 -5.23 7.36 6.92
CA SER A 28 -5.58 8.75 7.23
C SER A 28 -4.60 9.36 8.24
N HIS A 29 -4.16 8.59 9.23
CA HIS A 29 -3.21 9.03 10.23
C HIS A 29 -1.86 9.38 9.61
N VAL A 30 -1.29 8.51 8.76
CA VAL A 30 -0.03 8.80 8.05
C VAL A 30 -0.13 10.07 7.21
N LYS A 31 -1.25 10.28 6.49
CA LYS A 31 -1.49 11.52 5.75
C LYS A 31 -1.51 12.76 6.64
N THR A 32 -2.04 12.64 7.85
CA THR A 32 -2.05 13.73 8.84
C THR A 32 -0.64 14.02 9.33
N LEU A 33 0.14 12.99 9.66
CA LEU A 33 1.54 13.13 10.06
C LEU A 33 2.36 13.87 8.99
N PHE A 34 2.21 13.51 7.70
CA PHE A 34 2.86 14.20 6.59
C PHE A 34 2.52 15.69 6.49
N LYS A 35 1.28 16.09 6.83
CA LYS A 35 0.86 17.51 6.82
C LYS A 35 1.45 18.30 7.99
N GLN A 36 1.76 17.63 9.10
CA GLN A 36 2.29 18.22 10.31
C GLN A 36 3.82 18.18 10.37
N THR A 37 4.47 17.53 9.40
CA THR A 37 5.91 17.31 9.40
C THR A 37 6.67 18.63 9.19
N THR A 38 7.52 18.97 10.16
CA THR A 38 8.39 20.16 10.09
C THR A 38 9.86 19.84 10.34
N SER A 39 10.15 18.64 10.85
CA SER A 39 11.49 18.21 11.26
C SER A 39 11.82 16.79 10.77
N THR A 40 13.08 16.40 10.92
CA THR A 40 13.54 15.03 10.66
C THR A 40 12.87 14.04 11.62
N GLU A 41 12.70 14.42 12.88
CA GLU A 41 12.05 13.61 13.91
C GLU A 41 10.59 13.27 13.54
N ASP A 42 9.88 14.20 12.89
CA ASP A 42 8.53 13.94 12.40
C ASP A 42 8.50 12.89 11.28
N TYR A 43 9.52 12.87 10.40
CA TYR A 43 9.67 11.80 9.41
C TYR A 43 10.02 10.46 10.05
N LEU A 44 10.80 10.44 11.14
CA LEU A 44 11.03 9.23 11.92
C LEU A 44 9.72 8.68 12.51
N LYS A 45 8.85 9.55 13.04
CA LYS A 45 7.52 9.15 13.55
C LYS A 45 6.68 8.49 12.45
N ILE A 46 6.71 9.01 11.23
CA ILE A 46 6.03 8.40 10.07
C ILE A 46 6.62 7.01 9.77
N TYR A 47 7.95 6.90 9.69
CA TYR A 47 8.63 5.63 9.45
C TYR A 47 8.24 4.57 10.49
N LEU A 48 8.33 4.92 11.78
CA LEU A 48 7.99 4.03 12.89
C LEU A 48 6.51 3.63 12.86
N TYR A 49 5.62 4.55 12.53
CA TYR A 49 4.19 4.24 12.42
C TYR A 49 3.90 3.27 11.28
N ILE A 50 4.52 3.45 10.11
CA ILE A 50 4.40 2.50 8.99
C ILE A 50 4.95 1.14 9.42
N LYS A 51 6.16 1.09 9.99
CA LYS A 51 6.80 -0.14 10.49
C LYS A 51 5.87 -0.90 11.45
N ALA A 52 5.34 -0.21 12.47
CA ALA A 52 4.46 -0.83 13.45
C ALA A 52 3.12 -1.27 12.85
N THR A 53 2.51 -0.47 11.99
CA THR A 53 1.22 -0.82 11.37
C THR A 53 1.33 -2.07 10.52
N ARG A 54 2.48 -2.33 9.88
CA ARG A 54 2.67 -3.52 9.04
C ARG A 54 2.49 -4.83 9.80
N GLU A 55 2.79 -4.82 11.09
CA GLU A 55 2.66 -5.99 11.98
C GLU A 55 1.21 -6.23 12.45
N ASN A 56 0.29 -5.29 12.20
CA ASN A 56 -1.12 -5.48 12.54
C ASN A 56 -1.76 -6.51 11.59
N PRO A 57 -2.78 -7.26 12.03
CA PRO A 57 -3.57 -8.06 11.10
C PRO A 57 -4.25 -7.18 10.06
N TYR A 58 -4.49 -7.74 8.88
CA TYR A 58 -5.39 -7.13 7.90
C TYR A 58 -6.82 -7.18 8.41
N THR A 59 -7.66 -6.28 7.90
CA THR A 59 -9.09 -6.28 8.20
C THR A 59 -9.88 -6.51 6.90
N THR A 60 -10.98 -7.24 6.95
CA THR A 60 -11.85 -7.46 5.78
C THR A 60 -12.34 -6.13 5.20
N LYS A 61 -12.75 -5.21 6.07
CA LYS A 61 -13.17 -3.86 5.68
C LYS A 61 -12.03 -3.06 5.02
N GLY A 62 -10.82 -3.14 5.57
CA GLY A 62 -9.64 -2.48 5.02
C GLY A 62 -9.24 -3.04 3.66
N MET A 63 -9.31 -4.37 3.49
CA MET A 63 -9.05 -5.02 2.20
C MET A 63 -10.07 -4.63 1.15
N ILE A 64 -11.38 -4.69 1.43
CA ILE A 64 -12.42 -4.26 0.49
C ILE A 64 -12.16 -2.84 0.00
N ASN A 65 -11.91 -1.92 0.94
CA ASN A 65 -11.62 -0.53 0.61
C ASN A 65 -10.34 -0.40 -0.25
N THR A 66 -9.30 -1.14 0.10
CA THR A 66 -8.03 -1.13 -0.64
C THR A 66 -8.20 -1.66 -2.07
N LEU A 67 -8.93 -2.76 -2.26
CA LEU A 67 -9.23 -3.34 -3.56
C LEU A 67 -10.03 -2.37 -4.43
N GLU A 68 -11.05 -1.71 -3.87
CA GLU A 68 -11.82 -0.67 -4.56
C GLU A 68 -10.95 0.53 -4.96
N HIS A 69 -10.01 0.94 -4.09
CA HIS A 69 -9.04 1.99 -4.39
C HIS A 69 -8.07 1.60 -5.52
N LEU A 70 -7.57 0.36 -5.52
CA LEU A 70 -6.70 -0.16 -6.59
C LEU A 70 -7.46 -0.25 -7.92
N TRP A 71 -8.70 -0.74 -7.90
CA TRP A 71 -9.58 -0.71 -9.08
C TRP A 71 -9.77 0.69 -9.67
N GLY A 72 -9.75 1.71 -8.83
CA GLY A 72 -9.84 3.11 -9.23
C GLY A 72 -8.82 3.54 -10.30
N TYR A 73 -7.67 2.86 -10.40
CA TYR A 73 -6.66 3.09 -11.45
C TYR A 73 -7.08 2.55 -12.82
N PHE A 74 -7.85 1.47 -12.86
CA PHE A 74 -8.25 0.79 -14.10
C PHE A 74 -9.63 1.22 -14.61
N LYS A 75 -10.47 1.82 -13.76
CA LYS A 75 -11.89 2.10 -14.04
C LYS A 75 -12.19 2.87 -15.34
N LYS A 76 -11.22 3.62 -15.88
CA LYS A 76 -11.37 4.43 -17.11
C LYS A 76 -10.89 3.71 -18.37
N THR A 77 -10.09 2.65 -18.24
CA THR A 77 -9.41 1.97 -19.34
C THR A 77 -9.81 0.50 -19.46
N ALA A 78 -10.22 -0.12 -18.36
CA ALA A 78 -10.72 -1.49 -18.35
C ALA A 78 -12.02 -1.62 -19.16
N SER A 79 -12.12 -2.72 -19.88
CA SER A 79 -13.31 -3.18 -20.59
C SER A 79 -14.45 -3.50 -19.64
N THR A 80 -15.65 -3.63 -20.21
CA THR A 80 -16.85 -4.05 -19.47
C THR A 80 -16.68 -5.42 -18.82
N ASP A 81 -16.07 -6.38 -19.53
CA ASP A 81 -15.85 -7.74 -19.03
C ASP A 81 -14.85 -7.74 -17.87
N GLU A 82 -13.77 -6.95 -17.98
CA GLU A 82 -12.79 -6.84 -16.90
C GLU A 82 -13.38 -6.21 -15.64
N LYS A 83 -14.22 -5.18 -15.83
CA LYS A 83 -14.98 -4.57 -14.74
C LYS A 83 -15.92 -5.58 -14.10
N GLN A 84 -16.66 -6.35 -14.89
CA GLN A 84 -17.58 -7.35 -14.38
C GLN A 84 -16.84 -8.41 -13.56
N LEU A 85 -15.70 -8.91 -14.07
CA LEU A 85 -14.86 -9.87 -13.36
C LEU A 85 -14.33 -9.30 -12.04
N PHE A 86 -13.85 -8.05 -12.02
CA PHE A 86 -13.41 -7.40 -10.78
C PHE A 86 -14.51 -7.41 -9.71
N PHE A 87 -15.73 -6.98 -10.07
CA PHE A 87 -16.83 -6.90 -9.11
C PHE A 87 -17.36 -8.27 -8.69
N THR A 88 -17.28 -9.28 -9.54
CA THR A 88 -17.56 -10.68 -9.17
C THR A 88 -16.57 -11.19 -8.13
N LEU A 89 -15.26 -10.93 -8.31
CA LEU A 89 -14.24 -11.31 -7.32
C LEU A 89 -14.42 -10.54 -6.01
N LEU A 90 -14.65 -9.22 -6.09
CA LEU A 90 -14.89 -8.38 -4.93
C LEU A 90 -16.14 -8.80 -4.13
N ALA A 91 -17.18 -9.31 -4.79
CA ALA A 91 -18.36 -9.83 -4.10
C ALA A 91 -18.00 -11.01 -3.20
N LYS A 92 -17.18 -11.96 -3.67
CA LYS A 92 -16.68 -13.07 -2.84
C LYS A 92 -15.91 -12.58 -1.62
N VAL A 93 -15.08 -11.54 -1.78
CA VAL A 93 -14.36 -10.92 -0.65
C VAL A 93 -15.34 -10.29 0.36
N LYS A 94 -16.44 -9.69 -0.11
CA LYS A 94 -17.49 -9.11 0.75
C LYS A 94 -18.29 -10.15 1.53
N ASP A 95 -18.31 -11.40 1.06
CA ASP A 95 -18.99 -12.52 1.73
C ASP A 95 -18.13 -13.18 2.82
N ILE A 96 -16.85 -12.79 2.97
CA ILE A 96 -15.97 -13.27 4.04
C ILE A 96 -16.52 -12.81 5.41
N THR A 97 -16.77 -13.78 6.29
CA THR A 97 -17.32 -13.52 7.64
C THR A 97 -16.24 -13.20 8.68
N GLN A 98 -15.01 -13.67 8.45
CA GLN A 98 -13.85 -13.31 9.27
C GLN A 98 -13.60 -11.80 9.19
N THR A 99 -13.29 -11.16 10.31
CA THR A 99 -13.10 -9.69 10.36
C THR A 99 -11.63 -9.29 10.22
N GLU A 100 -10.72 -10.15 10.66
CA GLU A 100 -9.27 -9.89 10.71
C GLU A 100 -8.48 -11.16 10.36
N PHE A 101 -7.34 -11.01 9.71
CA PHE A 101 -6.46 -12.12 9.31
C PHE A 101 -5.01 -11.66 9.19
N ASP A 102 -4.08 -12.53 9.57
CA ASP A 102 -2.64 -12.27 9.40
C ASP A 102 -2.22 -12.40 7.94
N GLU A 103 -2.76 -13.41 7.25
CA GLU A 103 -2.54 -13.66 5.82
C GLU A 103 -3.85 -13.53 5.03
N PRO A 104 -3.84 -12.94 3.81
CA PRO A 104 -5.05 -12.77 3.02
C PRO A 104 -5.69 -14.13 2.64
N PRO A 105 -7.02 -14.28 2.81
CA PRO A 105 -7.77 -15.42 2.29
C PRO A 105 -7.68 -15.57 0.77
N LEU A 106 -8.07 -16.75 0.27
CA LEU A 106 -7.98 -17.09 -1.15
C LEU A 106 -8.68 -16.06 -2.06
N GLU A 107 -9.90 -15.64 -1.71
CA GLU A 107 -10.70 -14.70 -2.49
C GLU A 107 -10.00 -13.34 -2.65
N ILE A 108 -9.26 -12.93 -1.61
CA ILE A 108 -8.48 -11.71 -1.62
C ILE A 108 -7.26 -11.88 -2.53
N ASN A 109 -6.54 -12.99 -2.40
CA ASN A 109 -5.39 -13.29 -3.27
C ASN A 109 -5.79 -13.42 -4.74
N GLU A 110 -6.95 -14.02 -5.05
CA GLU A 110 -7.51 -14.07 -6.40
C GLU A 110 -7.76 -12.66 -6.95
N THR A 111 -8.34 -11.78 -6.12
CA THR A 111 -8.63 -10.40 -6.52
C THR A 111 -7.34 -9.58 -6.73
N LEU A 112 -6.34 -9.73 -5.85
CA LEU A 112 -5.04 -9.09 -6.00
C LEU A 112 -4.32 -9.58 -7.26
N SER A 113 -4.30 -10.89 -7.50
CA SER A 113 -3.72 -11.50 -8.70
C SER A 113 -4.35 -10.95 -9.98
N TYR A 114 -5.67 -10.76 -9.97
CA TYR A 114 -6.36 -10.16 -11.09
C TYR A 114 -5.98 -8.67 -11.30
N LEU A 115 -5.86 -7.88 -10.23
CA LEU A 115 -5.38 -6.50 -10.31
C LEU A 115 -3.94 -6.41 -10.84
N ILE A 116 -3.07 -7.38 -10.52
CA ILE A 116 -1.71 -7.47 -11.06
C ILE A 116 -1.73 -7.72 -12.58
N GLN A 117 -2.61 -8.60 -13.07
CA GLN A 117 -2.77 -8.80 -14.52
C GLN A 117 -3.23 -7.52 -15.25
N LEU A 118 -4.15 -6.76 -14.64
CA LEU A 118 -4.57 -5.47 -15.19
C LEU A 118 -3.45 -4.43 -15.16
N LEU A 119 -2.62 -4.44 -14.12
CA LEU A 119 -1.44 -3.59 -13.98
C LEU A 119 -0.43 -3.79 -15.12
N GLU A 120 -0.20 -5.04 -15.50
CA GLU A 120 0.67 -5.42 -16.63
C GLU A 120 0.08 -4.97 -17.97
N ARG A 121 -1.24 -5.10 -18.15
CA ARG A 121 -1.95 -4.74 -19.39
C ARG A 121 -2.02 -3.24 -19.63
N TYR A 122 -2.29 -2.44 -18.60
CA TYR A 122 -2.59 -1.02 -18.71
C TYR A 122 -1.46 -0.09 -18.26
N ASP A 123 -0.26 -0.62 -18.06
CA ASP A 123 0.95 0.07 -17.59
C ASP A 123 0.68 1.17 -16.56
N GLN A 124 0.36 0.79 -15.32
CA GLN A 124 0.15 1.74 -14.22
C GLN A 124 1.41 1.85 -13.35
N PRO A 125 2.43 2.65 -13.72
CA PRO A 125 3.74 2.66 -13.06
C PRO A 125 3.68 2.96 -11.55
N TYR A 126 2.65 3.67 -11.09
CA TYR A 126 2.44 4.02 -9.69
C TYR A 126 2.15 2.82 -8.78
N LEU A 127 1.65 1.71 -9.33
CA LEU A 127 1.31 0.50 -8.56
C LEU A 127 2.41 -0.58 -8.60
N LYS A 128 3.35 -0.50 -9.56
CA LYS A 128 4.41 -1.50 -9.76
C LYS A 128 5.33 -1.73 -8.56
N ASN A 129 5.37 -0.78 -7.62
CA ASN A 129 6.20 -0.86 -6.43
C ASN A 129 5.39 -1.07 -5.14
N SER A 130 4.09 -1.35 -5.24
CA SER A 130 3.19 -1.47 -4.09
C SER A 130 3.37 -2.81 -3.37
N THR A 131 3.64 -2.79 -2.07
CA THR A 131 3.90 -4.01 -1.28
C THR A 131 2.69 -4.93 -1.12
N ILE A 132 1.46 -4.39 -1.23
CA ILE A 132 0.24 -5.23 -1.18
C ILE A 132 0.05 -6.07 -2.46
N LEU A 133 0.69 -5.68 -3.56
CA LEU A 133 0.61 -6.39 -4.85
C LEU A 133 1.82 -7.33 -5.06
N TYR A 134 2.96 -6.99 -4.46
CA TYR A 134 4.22 -7.69 -4.64
C TYR A 134 4.87 -7.92 -3.28
N SER A 135 4.61 -9.08 -2.67
CA SER A 135 5.05 -9.42 -1.31
C SER A 135 6.55 -9.67 -1.21
N GLU A 136 7.22 -9.93 -2.34
CA GLU A 136 8.67 -10.07 -2.45
C GLU A 136 9.42 -8.74 -2.28
N LEU A 137 8.72 -7.61 -2.40
CA LEU A 137 9.35 -6.30 -2.27
C LEU A 137 9.64 -5.95 -0.81
N LEU A 138 10.88 -5.58 -0.54
CA LEU A 138 11.27 -5.04 0.77
C LEU A 138 10.55 -3.73 1.06
N TRP A 139 9.75 -3.71 2.12
CA TRP A 139 8.89 -2.57 2.45
C TRP A 139 9.66 -1.28 2.71
N ASN A 140 10.88 -1.37 3.24
CA ASN A 140 11.77 -0.26 3.57
C ASN A 140 12.81 0.05 2.49
N GLU A 141 12.73 -0.58 1.34
CA GLU A 141 13.60 -0.31 0.21
C GLU A 141 13.04 0.81 -0.67
N VAL A 142 13.85 1.83 -0.94
CA VAL A 142 13.50 2.96 -1.80
C VAL A 142 14.63 3.29 -2.78
N THR A 143 14.28 3.52 -4.05
CA THR A 143 15.25 3.94 -5.07
C THR A 143 15.17 5.45 -5.34
N LEU A 144 16.34 6.11 -5.30
CA LEU A 144 16.52 7.53 -5.60
C LEU A 144 17.74 7.70 -6.53
N LYS A 145 17.58 8.34 -7.68
CA LYS A 145 18.67 8.61 -8.64
C LYS A 145 19.52 7.38 -9.02
N LYS A 146 18.87 6.21 -9.18
CA LYS A 146 19.49 4.90 -9.46
C LYS A 146 20.25 4.27 -8.30
N GLU A 147 20.22 4.87 -7.11
CA GLU A 147 20.73 4.28 -5.88
C GLU A 147 19.57 3.71 -5.06
N THR A 148 19.78 2.52 -4.52
CA THR A 148 18.83 1.84 -3.65
C THR A 148 19.24 2.05 -2.20
N TYR A 149 18.25 2.39 -1.36
CA TYR A 149 18.42 2.64 0.06
C TYR A 149 17.51 1.70 0.84
N HIS A 150 18.05 1.03 1.86
CA HIS A 150 17.28 0.28 2.83
C HIS A 150 17.10 1.15 4.08
N LEU A 151 15.94 1.79 4.19
CA LEU A 151 15.68 2.74 5.26
C LEU A 151 15.64 2.04 6.61
N THR A 152 16.29 2.66 7.58
CA THR A 152 16.34 2.28 9.00
C THR A 152 16.21 3.54 9.84
N GLU A 153 16.02 3.38 11.14
CA GLU A 153 15.88 4.50 12.09
C GLU A 153 17.10 5.43 12.06
N ASN A 154 18.31 4.89 11.86
CA ASN A 154 19.56 5.66 11.77
C ASN A 154 19.54 6.72 10.66
N HIS A 155 18.83 6.47 9.57
CA HIS A 155 18.69 7.43 8.46
C HIS A 155 17.95 8.71 8.85
N TYR A 156 17.33 8.74 10.03
CA TYR A 156 16.61 9.87 10.60
C TYR A 156 17.31 10.50 11.81
N VAL A 157 18.46 9.95 12.24
CA VAL A 157 19.22 10.45 13.41
C VAL A 157 20.53 11.11 12.96
N GLU A 158 21.08 10.73 11.80
CA GLU A 158 22.40 11.15 11.32
C GLU A 158 22.41 12.43 10.45
N GLU A 159 21.44 13.34 10.58
CA GLU A 159 21.46 14.67 9.92
C GLU A 159 21.34 15.85 10.88
#